data_AF-A0A371YXD1-F1
#
_entry.id   AF-A0A371YXD1-F1
#
_cell.length_a   1.000
_cell.length_b   1.000
_cell.length_c   1.000
_cell.angle_alpha   90.00
_cell.angle_beta   90.00
_cell.angle_gamma   90.00
#
_symmetry.space_group_name_H-M   'P 1'
#
loop_
_entity.id
_entity.type
_entity.pdbx_description
1 polymer ?
#
loop_
_entity_poly.entity_id
_entity_poly.type
_entity_poly.pdbx_seq_one_letter_code
_entity_poly.pdbx_strand_id
1 'polypeptide(L)'
;MLCLALVGTPAFAQHLSPDELDRLSTERAGEIGHRNWGPPINPPALAQPLSPLPVPATCMSPARDFEPLYAAPSRSARQVGVAAPQIAVTDTTRDGWTQVELSGHILAWIPSGDVVAYRPLVADHPTGCVVAGQRPNGMIAFSHPDR
;
A
#
# COMPACT_ATOMS: atom_id res chain seq x y z
N MET A 1 4.71 -13.92 49.88
CA MET A 1 4.84 -12.71 49.06
C MET A 1 6.34 -12.46 48.86
N LEU A 2 6.90 -12.79 47.70
CA LEU A 2 8.17 -12.25 47.20
C LEU A 2 8.19 -12.45 45.68
N CYS A 3 8.12 -11.34 44.94
CA CYS A 3 8.11 -11.33 43.48
C CYS A 3 9.52 -11.65 42.94
N LEU A 4 9.63 -12.69 42.11
CA LEU A 4 10.77 -12.89 41.21
C LEU A 4 10.62 -11.92 40.04
N ALA A 5 11.38 -10.81 40.06
CA ALA A 5 11.52 -9.94 38.90
C ALA A 5 12.53 -10.58 37.92
N LEU A 6 12.02 -11.10 36.80
CA LEU A 6 12.82 -11.38 35.61
C LEU A 6 13.29 -10.03 35.05
N VAL A 7 14.55 -9.69 35.32
CA VAL A 7 15.20 -8.55 34.65
C VAL A 7 15.56 -9.01 33.24
N GLY A 8 14.67 -8.73 32.29
CA GLY A 8 14.98 -8.84 30.87
C GLY A 8 16.08 -7.84 30.53
N THR A 9 17.23 -8.31 30.09
CA THR A 9 18.28 -7.44 29.55
C THR A 9 17.75 -6.78 28.28
N PRO A 10 17.83 -5.44 28.14
CA PRO A 10 17.47 -4.78 26.89
C PRO A 10 18.44 -5.24 25.79
N ALA A 11 17.89 -5.70 24.67
CA ALA A 11 18.66 -5.94 23.45
C ALA A 11 19.04 -4.58 22.85
N PHE A 12 20.20 -4.06 23.26
CA PHE A 12 20.80 -2.91 22.58
C PHE A 12 21.26 -3.34 21.19
N ALA A 13 20.81 -2.62 20.16
CA ALA A 13 21.41 -2.71 18.83
C ALA A 13 22.90 -2.35 18.98
N GLN A 14 23.77 -3.32 18.76
CA GLN A 14 25.21 -3.09 18.79
C GLN A 14 25.52 -2.03 17.73
N HIS A 15 26.10 -0.90 18.15
CA HIS A 15 26.59 0.13 17.24
C HIS A 15 27.86 -0.38 16.57
N LEU A 16 27.69 -1.31 15.65
CA LEU A 16 28.75 -1.78 14.77
C LEU A 16 28.85 -0.80 13.60
N SER A 17 30.08 -0.46 13.25
CA SER A 17 30.34 0.30 12.03
C SER A 17 29.93 -0.52 10.78
N PRO A 18 29.65 0.13 9.64
CA PRO A 18 29.35 -0.58 8.39
C PRO A 18 30.42 -1.61 8.02
N ASP A 19 31.70 -1.29 8.21
CA ASP A 19 32.81 -2.20 7.91
C ASP A 19 32.81 -3.44 8.83
N GLU A 20 32.43 -3.29 10.10
CA GLU A 20 32.30 -4.40 11.03
C GLU A 20 31.09 -5.28 10.71
N LEU A 21 30.00 -4.67 10.25
CA LEU A 21 28.82 -5.41 9.76
C LEU A 21 29.17 -6.22 8.51
N ASP A 22 29.93 -5.65 7.58
CA ASP A 22 30.36 -6.33 6.36
C ASP A 22 31.33 -7.48 6.66
N ARG A 23 32.27 -7.27 7.59
CA ARG A 23 33.16 -8.33 8.07
C ARG A 23 32.37 -9.48 8.69
N LEU A 24 31.45 -9.19 9.62
CA LEU A 24 30.61 -10.21 10.27
C LEU A 24 29.68 -10.92 9.28
N SER A 25 29.17 -10.19 8.28
CA SER A 25 28.36 -10.74 7.19
C SER A 25 29.16 -11.75 6.38
N THR A 26 30.40 -11.41 6.04
CA THR A 26 31.32 -12.27 5.27
C THR A 26 31.73 -13.51 6.06
N GLU A 27 32.06 -13.34 7.34
CA GLU A 27 32.39 -14.45 8.25
C GLU A 27 31.23 -15.45 8.36
N ARG A 28 29.99 -14.97 8.60
CA ARG A 28 28.81 -15.84 8.66
C ARG A 28 28.48 -16.50 7.31
N ALA A 29 28.64 -15.78 6.20
CA ALA A 29 28.41 -16.35 4.88
C ALA A 29 29.40 -17.50 4.60
N GLY A 30 30.65 -17.36 5.06
CA GLY A 30 31.65 -18.42 5.00
C GLY A 30 31.32 -19.64 5.86
N GLU A 31 30.82 -19.44 7.08
CA GLU A 31 30.41 -20.52 7.99
C GLU A 31 29.19 -21.32 7.50
N ILE A 32 28.23 -20.63 6.86
CA ILE A 32 26.99 -21.26 6.38
C ILE A 32 27.23 -22.09 5.11
N GLY A 33 28.26 -21.76 4.33
CA GLY A 33 28.59 -22.43 3.07
C GLY A 33 27.54 -22.25 1.98
N HIS A 34 27.72 -22.94 0.83
CA HIS A 34 26.75 -22.91 -0.26
C HIS A 34 25.46 -23.64 0.12
N ARG A 35 24.43 -22.88 0.53
CA ARG A 35 23.07 -23.42 0.69
C ARG A 35 22.35 -23.46 -0.65
N ASN A 36 22.01 -24.67 -1.09
CA ASN A 36 21.02 -24.87 -2.13
C ASN A 36 19.62 -24.80 -1.51
N TRP A 37 18.94 -23.67 -1.69
CA TRP A 37 17.56 -23.47 -1.22
C TRP A 37 16.52 -24.15 -2.13
N GLY A 38 16.97 -24.92 -3.11
CA GLY A 38 16.17 -25.40 -4.21
C GLY A 38 15.96 -24.33 -5.28
N PRO A 39 15.35 -24.70 -6.42
CA PRO A 39 14.88 -23.72 -7.38
C PRO A 39 13.86 -22.77 -6.72
N PRO A 40 13.80 -21.49 -7.11
CA PRO A 40 12.76 -20.59 -6.65
C PRO A 40 11.38 -21.22 -6.88
N ILE A 41 10.57 -21.32 -5.83
CA ILE A 41 9.17 -21.68 -6.00
C ILE A 41 8.49 -20.45 -6.58
N ASN A 42 8.20 -20.49 -7.88
CA ASN A 42 7.31 -19.54 -8.53
C ASN A 42 5.93 -20.19 -8.62
N PRO A 43 5.13 -20.20 -7.54
CA PRO A 43 3.76 -20.67 -7.66
C PRO A 43 3.08 -19.79 -8.72
N PRO A 44 2.33 -20.36 -9.68
CA PRO A 44 1.55 -19.54 -10.58
C PRO A 44 0.65 -18.63 -9.75
N ALA A 45 0.66 -17.33 -10.05
CA ALA A 45 -0.26 -16.40 -9.41
C ALA A 45 -1.67 -16.93 -9.68
N LEU A 46 -2.33 -17.47 -8.65
CA LEU A 46 -3.74 -17.83 -8.76
C LEU A 46 -4.47 -16.50 -8.96
N ALA A 47 -4.86 -16.23 -10.20
CA ALA A 47 -5.69 -15.10 -10.55
C ALA A 47 -7.02 -15.29 -9.79
N GLN A 48 -7.13 -14.62 -8.65
CA GLN A 48 -8.37 -14.58 -7.90
C GLN A 48 -9.40 -13.89 -8.79
N PRO A 49 -10.60 -14.47 -8.96
CA PRO A 49 -11.63 -13.83 -9.77
C PRO A 49 -11.95 -12.46 -9.17
N LEU A 50 -11.95 -11.44 -10.03
CA LEU A 50 -12.33 -10.08 -9.65
C LEU A 50 -13.83 -9.91 -9.87
N SER A 51 -14.50 -9.30 -8.91
CA SER A 51 -15.87 -8.82 -9.07
C SER A 51 -15.86 -7.37 -9.59
N PRO A 52 -16.87 -6.94 -10.36
CA PRO A 52 -17.01 -5.53 -10.69
C PRO A 52 -17.22 -4.71 -9.41
N LEU A 53 -16.77 -3.45 -9.42
CA LEU A 53 -17.12 -2.52 -8.34
C LEU A 53 -18.62 -2.22 -8.41
N PRO A 54 -19.29 -1.98 -7.27
CA PRO A 54 -20.69 -1.59 -7.26
C PRO A 54 -20.92 -0.19 -7.83
N VAL A 55 -19.91 0.67 -7.77
CA VAL A 55 -19.90 1.99 -8.42
C VAL A 55 -18.72 2.05 -9.39
N PRO A 56 -18.93 2.42 -10.67
CA PRO A 56 -17.83 2.65 -11.60
C PRO A 56 -16.83 3.67 -11.03
N ALA A 57 -15.55 3.36 -11.17
CA ALA A 57 -14.48 4.21 -10.68
C ALA A 57 -13.29 4.25 -11.64
N THR A 58 -12.61 5.39 -11.65
CA THR A 58 -11.42 5.66 -12.44
C THR A 58 -10.20 5.68 -11.54
N CYS A 59 -9.07 5.13 -12.01
CA CYS A 59 -7.82 5.19 -11.26
C CYS A 59 -7.21 6.59 -11.34
N MET A 60 -7.01 7.21 -10.18
CA MET A 60 -6.45 8.55 -10.02
C MET A 60 -5.39 8.55 -8.92
N SER A 61 -4.74 9.69 -8.68
CA SER A 61 -3.80 9.88 -7.59
C SER A 61 -4.18 11.10 -6.73
N PRO A 62 -3.89 11.09 -5.43
CA PRO A 62 -4.03 12.29 -4.61
C PRO A 62 -2.98 13.34 -5.02
N ALA A 63 -3.26 14.63 -4.84
CA ALA A 63 -2.32 15.71 -5.21
C ALA A 63 -1.00 15.61 -4.43
N ARG A 64 -1.06 15.17 -3.17
CA ARG A 64 0.09 14.82 -2.33
C ARG A 64 -0.08 13.40 -1.80
N ASP A 65 1.00 12.78 -1.39
CA ASP A 65 0.90 11.45 -0.79
C ASP A 65 0.17 11.55 0.55
N PHE A 66 -0.71 10.58 0.82
CA PHE A 66 -1.46 10.45 2.08
C PHE A 66 -2.46 11.59 2.38
N GLU A 67 -3.05 12.21 1.35
CA GLU A 67 -4.16 13.17 1.55
C GLU A 67 -5.30 12.54 2.36
N PRO A 68 -5.94 13.28 3.28
CA PRO A 68 -6.96 12.72 4.16
C PRO A 68 -8.25 12.36 3.41
N LEU A 69 -8.85 11.24 3.80
CA LEU A 69 -10.17 10.80 3.32
C LEU A 69 -11.21 10.93 4.42
N TYR A 70 -12.39 11.43 4.07
CA TYR A 70 -13.43 11.83 5.02
C TYR A 70 -14.72 11.02 4.84
N ALA A 71 -15.46 10.81 5.93
CA ALA A 71 -16.74 10.07 5.91
C ALA A 71 -17.85 10.81 5.16
N ALA A 72 -17.73 12.13 4.98
CA ALA A 72 -18.71 12.99 4.32
C ALA A 72 -17.98 14.15 3.61
N PRO A 73 -18.62 14.85 2.65
CA PRO A 73 -18.00 15.95 1.89
C PRO A 73 -17.88 17.23 2.74
N SER A 74 -17.05 17.17 3.78
CA SER A 74 -16.78 18.27 4.69
C SER A 74 -15.45 18.05 5.42
N ARG A 75 -14.67 19.12 5.61
CA ARG A 75 -13.44 19.08 6.42
C ARG A 75 -13.72 18.84 7.91
N SER A 76 -14.94 19.09 8.37
CA SER A 76 -15.37 18.78 9.74
C SER A 76 -15.84 17.35 9.93
N ALA A 77 -16.01 16.59 8.84
CA ALA A 77 -16.38 15.20 8.93
C ALA A 77 -15.24 14.37 9.53
N ARG A 78 -15.59 13.22 10.11
CA ARG A 78 -14.59 12.27 10.60
C ARG A 78 -13.66 11.83 9.46
N GLN A 79 -12.35 11.92 9.69
CA GLN A 79 -11.36 11.28 8.83
C GLN A 79 -11.46 9.75 8.98
N VAL A 80 -11.60 9.06 7.85
CA VAL A 80 -11.74 7.58 7.78
C VAL A 80 -10.50 6.89 7.25
N GLY A 81 -9.56 7.66 6.68
CA GLY A 81 -8.30 7.12 6.18
C GLY A 81 -7.43 8.18 5.52
N VAL A 82 -6.48 7.70 4.72
CA VAL A 82 -5.61 8.51 3.86
C VAL A 82 -5.59 7.89 2.47
N ALA A 83 -5.44 8.72 1.45
CA ALA A 83 -5.36 8.32 0.06
C ALA A 83 -3.99 7.69 -0.23
N ALA A 84 -4.01 6.45 -0.70
CA ALA A 84 -2.82 5.81 -1.25
C ALA A 84 -2.40 6.48 -2.57
N PRO A 85 -1.19 6.21 -3.10
CA PRO A 85 -0.74 6.80 -4.38
C PRO A 85 -1.66 6.52 -5.57
N GLN A 86 -2.46 5.46 -5.50
CA GLN A 86 -3.53 5.15 -6.45
C GLN A 86 -4.86 4.99 -5.70
N ILE A 87 -5.89 5.66 -6.20
CA ILE A 87 -7.24 5.70 -5.62
C ILE A 87 -8.29 5.43 -6.70
N ALA A 88 -9.41 4.82 -6.31
CA ALA A 88 -10.54 4.57 -7.18
C ALA A 88 -11.59 5.68 -7.00
N VAL A 89 -11.56 6.66 -7.90
CA VAL A 89 -12.41 7.85 -7.87
C VAL A 89 -13.70 7.58 -8.64
N THR A 90 -14.86 7.80 -8.03
CA THR A 90 -16.15 7.70 -8.72
C THR A 90 -16.50 9.02 -9.40
N ASP A 91 -17.49 9.00 -10.30
CA ASP A 91 -17.98 10.22 -10.94
C ASP A 91 -18.85 11.10 -10.01
N THR A 92 -19.06 10.66 -8.76
CA THR A 92 -19.89 11.38 -7.79
C THR A 92 -19.10 12.53 -7.18
N THR A 93 -19.61 13.75 -7.37
CA THR A 93 -19.07 14.98 -6.78
C THR A 93 -20.14 15.74 -6.02
N ARG A 94 -19.74 16.47 -4.98
CA ARG A 94 -20.64 17.30 -4.18
C ARG A 94 -19.87 18.44 -3.51
N ASP A 95 -20.28 19.67 -3.75
CA ASP A 95 -19.77 20.87 -3.05
C ASP A 95 -18.22 20.99 -3.04
N GLY A 96 -17.56 20.62 -4.15
CA GLY A 96 -16.09 20.63 -4.26
C GLY A 96 -15.38 19.42 -3.66
N TRP A 97 -16.14 18.35 -3.38
CA TRP A 97 -15.63 17.05 -2.95
C TRP A 97 -15.91 15.99 -4.00
N THR A 98 -14.99 15.06 -4.11
CA THR A 98 -15.10 13.89 -4.97
C THR A 98 -15.17 12.64 -4.12
N GLN A 99 -16.04 11.71 -4.50
CA GLN A 99 -16.19 10.44 -3.81
C GLN A 99 -15.16 9.41 -4.31
N VAL A 100 -14.67 8.61 -3.38
CA VAL A 100 -13.65 7.57 -3.59
C VAL A 100 -14.16 6.26 -3.01
N GLU A 101 -14.02 5.17 -3.75
CA GLU A 101 -14.21 3.82 -3.22
C GLU A 101 -12.93 3.41 -2.47
N LEU A 102 -13.04 3.15 -1.17
CA LEU A 102 -11.94 2.67 -0.34
C LEU A 102 -11.83 1.15 -0.43
N SER A 103 -12.96 0.45 -0.34
CA SER A 103 -12.98 -1.01 -0.32
C SER A 103 -14.38 -1.55 -0.60
N GLY A 104 -14.67 -1.82 -1.87
CA GLY A 104 -15.81 -2.61 -2.33
C GLY A 104 -17.22 -2.09 -2.05
N HIS A 105 -17.50 -1.53 -0.89
CA HIS A 105 -18.76 -0.94 -0.45
C HIS A 105 -18.53 0.27 0.48
N ILE A 106 -17.27 0.64 0.73
CA ILE A 106 -16.91 1.71 1.67
C ILE A 106 -16.52 2.91 0.84
N LEU A 107 -17.36 3.93 0.90
CA LEU A 107 -17.14 5.19 0.21
C LEU A 107 -16.55 6.22 1.18
N ALA A 108 -15.68 7.08 0.65
CA ALA A 108 -15.14 8.23 1.34
C ALA A 108 -15.10 9.44 0.40
N TRP A 109 -14.71 10.58 0.96
CA TRP A 109 -14.67 11.86 0.27
C TRP A 109 -13.29 12.47 0.40
N ILE A 110 -12.82 13.05 -0.70
CA ILE A 110 -11.58 13.84 -0.79
C ILE A 110 -11.91 15.18 -1.45
N PRO A 111 -11.26 16.30 -1.09
CA PRO A 111 -11.46 17.55 -1.82
C PRO A 111 -11.11 17.35 -3.30
N SER A 112 -11.96 17.83 -4.20
CA SER A 112 -11.78 17.58 -5.65
C SER A 112 -10.46 18.17 -6.18
N GLY A 113 -9.98 19.26 -5.59
CA GLY A 113 -8.67 19.86 -5.94
C GLY A 113 -7.47 19.01 -5.52
N ASP A 114 -7.68 18.04 -4.63
CA ASP A 114 -6.65 17.12 -4.14
C ASP A 114 -6.66 15.80 -4.95
N VAL A 115 -7.40 15.73 -6.06
CA VAL A 115 -7.43 14.59 -6.99
C VAL A 115 -6.79 15.00 -8.31
N VAL A 116 -5.82 14.24 -8.78
CA VAL A 116 -5.13 14.47 -10.05
C VAL A 116 -5.08 13.20 -10.89
N ALA A 117 -4.73 13.37 -12.17
CA ALA A 117 -4.44 12.23 -13.05
C ALA A 117 -3.40 11.29 -12.40
N TYR A 118 -3.57 9.99 -12.62
CA TYR A 118 -2.71 8.96 -12.04
C TYR A 118 -1.21 9.28 -12.28
N ARG A 119 -0.43 9.22 -11.20
CA ARG A 119 1.03 9.36 -11.22
C ARG A 119 1.68 8.01 -10.94
N PRO A 120 2.47 7.46 -11.87
CA PRO A 120 3.26 6.25 -11.62
C PRO A 120 4.22 6.44 -10.46
N LEU A 121 4.45 5.37 -9.68
CA LEU A 121 5.43 5.37 -8.60
C LEU A 121 6.88 5.46 -9.13
N VAL A 122 7.10 4.98 -10.36
CA VAL A 122 8.40 5.03 -11.04
C VAL A 122 8.25 5.86 -12.30
N ALA A 123 8.84 7.06 -12.31
CA ALA A 123 8.66 8.04 -13.39
C ALA A 123 9.16 7.52 -14.75
N ASP A 124 10.23 6.74 -14.77
CA ASP A 124 10.89 6.26 -16.00
C ASP A 124 10.19 5.05 -16.63
N HIS A 125 9.14 4.52 -15.98
CA HIS A 125 8.34 3.41 -16.47
C HIS A 125 6.85 3.75 -16.36
N PRO A 126 6.34 4.65 -17.23
CA PRO A 126 4.96 5.11 -17.15
C PRO A 126 3.99 4.02 -17.62
N THR A 127 3.47 3.25 -16.67
CA THR A 127 2.34 2.36 -16.92
C THR A 127 1.03 3.12 -16.76
N GLY A 128 0.00 2.73 -17.51
CA GLY A 128 -1.36 3.18 -17.23
C GLY A 128 -1.83 2.71 -15.85
N CYS A 129 -2.95 3.23 -15.37
CA CYS A 129 -3.65 2.63 -14.24
C CYS A 129 -5.14 2.55 -14.56
N VAL A 130 -5.71 1.38 -14.33
CA VAL A 130 -7.16 1.16 -14.44
C VAL A 130 -7.65 0.42 -13.21
N VAL A 131 -8.90 0.67 -12.84
CA VAL A 131 -9.57 -0.11 -11.79
C VAL A 131 -10.02 -1.43 -12.43
N ALA A 132 -9.39 -2.54 -12.04
CA ALA A 132 -9.62 -3.86 -12.62
C ALA A 132 -10.81 -4.60 -11.98
N GLY A 133 -11.22 -4.17 -10.80
CA GLY A 133 -12.32 -4.79 -10.05
C GLY A 133 -12.05 -4.83 -8.55
N GLN A 134 -12.77 -5.70 -7.86
CA GLN A 134 -12.69 -5.92 -6.42
C GLN A 134 -12.28 -7.37 -6.14
N ARG A 135 -11.37 -7.56 -5.20
CA ARG A 135 -10.97 -8.88 -4.70
C ARG A 135 -12.02 -9.42 -3.72
N PRO A 136 -12.08 -10.75 -3.48
CA PRO A 136 -13.01 -11.34 -2.51
C PRO A 136 -12.92 -10.76 -1.09
N ASN A 137 -11.76 -10.21 -0.71
CA ASN A 137 -11.55 -9.57 0.59
C ASN A 137 -11.95 -8.09 0.64
N GLY A 138 -12.61 -7.55 -0.39
CA GLY A 138 -13.05 -6.16 -0.43
C GLY A 138 -12.02 -5.16 -0.96
N MET A 139 -10.77 -5.57 -1.16
CA MET A 139 -9.74 -4.65 -1.68
C MET A 139 -9.96 -4.38 -3.16
N ILE A 140 -9.77 -3.12 -3.55
CA ILE A 140 -9.79 -2.72 -4.96
C ILE A 140 -8.51 -3.22 -5.63
N ALA A 141 -8.70 -3.89 -6.77
CA ALA A 141 -7.62 -4.28 -7.64
C ALA A 141 -7.42 -3.21 -8.71
N PHE A 142 -6.18 -2.78 -8.85
CA PHE A 142 -5.73 -1.94 -9.94
C PHE A 142 -4.88 -2.78 -10.88
N SER A 143 -4.96 -2.51 -12.18
CA SER A 143 -4.02 -3.06 -13.16
C SER A 143 -3.30 -1.96 -13.89
N HIS A 144 -2.10 -2.29 -14.35
CA HIS A 144 -1.17 -1.36 -14.96
C HIS A 144 -0.86 -1.83 -16.37
N PRO A 145 -1.77 -1.59 -17.34
CA PRO A 145 -1.51 -1.96 -18.72
C PRO A 145 -0.33 -1.15 -19.24
N ASP A 146 0.56 -1.83 -19.96
CA ASP A 146 1.54 -1.18 -20.82
C ASP A 146 0.77 -0.38 -21.88
N ARG A 147 1.21 0.86 -22.13
CA ARG A 147 0.61 1.72 -23.15
C ARG A 147 1.07 1.33 -24.54
#